data_AF-A0A9N9EHQ3-F1
#
_entry.id   AF-A0A9N9EHQ3-F1
#
_cell.length_a   1.000
_cell.length_b   1.000
_cell.length_c   1.000
_cell.angle_alpha   90.00
_cell.angle_beta   90.00
_cell.angle_gamma   90.00
#
_symmetry.space_group_name_H-M   'P 1'
#
loop_
_entity.id
_entity.type
_entity.pdbx_description
1 polymer ?
#
loop_
_entity_poly.entity_id
_entity_poly.type
_entity_poly.pdbx_seq_one_letter_code
_entity_poly.pdbx_strand_id
1 'polypeptide(L)'
;CKSKDASYKLQKNPYDFKLAFRASRDGFNHTTFHRRCDNKGPSILVAKLAKSSILIGGYNPLDWGLYGFQQSRTSFLFMLDKDKDLDSATISRVINPGAEAICCDATKGPTFGSGPDFAINNDKTWTSVPKSYPSIFDDVNGTIEDYEVFTVCKKTDRHFHRENSSTLRSPTAETPTNGKGTKKLT
;
A
#
# COMPACT_ATOMS: atom_id res chain seq x y z
N CYS A 1 11.35 -21.93 -19.04
CA CYS A 1 12.01 -21.84 -17.73
C CYS A 1 11.10 -21.10 -16.77
N LYS A 2 10.40 -21.81 -15.87
CA LYS A 2 9.49 -21.20 -14.89
C LYS A 2 10.29 -20.83 -13.64
N SER A 3 10.54 -19.54 -13.39
CA SER A 3 11.15 -19.12 -12.12
C SER A 3 10.07 -19.02 -11.05
N LYS A 4 10.02 -20.05 -10.20
CA LYS A 4 9.43 -19.96 -8.86
C LYS A 4 10.28 -19.01 -8.03
N ASP A 5 9.93 -17.74 -7.94
CA ASP A 5 10.42 -16.88 -6.84
C ASP A 5 9.54 -15.64 -6.57
N ALA A 6 8.22 -15.80 -6.65
CA ALA A 6 7.27 -14.76 -6.23
C ALA A 6 7.16 -14.63 -4.69
N SER A 7 8.10 -15.20 -3.92
CA SER A 7 8.28 -14.87 -2.51
C SER A 7 9.30 -13.75 -2.40
N TYR A 8 8.92 -12.54 -2.82
CA TYR A 8 9.52 -11.37 -2.19
C TYR A 8 9.11 -11.48 -0.72
N LYS A 9 9.95 -12.11 0.11
CA LYS A 9 9.62 -12.47 1.49
C LYS A 9 9.04 -11.22 2.16
N LEU A 10 7.75 -11.21 2.50
CA LEU A 10 7.08 -10.08 3.16
C LEU A 10 7.90 -9.53 4.34
N GLN A 11 8.65 -10.43 4.98
CA GLN A 11 9.62 -10.21 6.05
C GLN A 11 10.74 -9.20 5.72
N LYS A 12 11.04 -8.93 4.45
CA LYS A 12 12.09 -7.98 4.00
C LYS A 12 11.54 -6.66 3.44
N ASN A 13 10.23 -6.43 3.48
CA ASN A 13 9.68 -5.16 2.99
C ASN A 13 10.20 -4.00 3.86
N PRO A 14 10.93 -3.02 3.30
CA PRO A 14 11.46 -1.88 4.05
C PRO A 14 10.39 -0.82 4.35
N TYR A 15 9.13 -1.05 4.00
CA TYR A 15 8.03 -0.10 4.22
C TYR A 15 6.96 -0.66 5.16
N ASP A 16 6.35 0.23 5.92
CA ASP A 16 5.11 0.05 6.66
C ASP A 16 3.99 0.80 5.96
N PHE A 17 2.80 0.19 5.95
CA PHE A 17 1.58 0.78 5.44
C PHE A 17 0.66 1.11 6.61
N LYS A 18 0.28 2.38 6.76
CA LYS A 18 -0.64 2.81 7.83
C LYS A 18 -1.90 3.37 7.22
N LEU A 19 -3.04 2.77 7.56
CA LEU A 19 -4.36 3.20 7.10
C LEU A 19 -4.62 4.65 7.53
N ALA A 20 -4.75 5.56 6.58
CA ALA A 20 -5.11 6.96 6.82
C ALA A 20 -6.61 7.20 6.62
N PHE A 21 -7.19 6.58 5.61
CA PHE A 21 -8.58 6.80 5.21
C PHE A 21 -9.22 5.48 4.74
N ARG A 22 -10.50 5.28 5.08
CA ARG A 22 -11.35 4.22 4.54
C ARG A 22 -12.75 4.78 4.30
N ALA A 23 -13.26 4.72 3.08
CA ALA A 23 -14.50 5.41 2.71
C ALA A 23 -15.73 4.87 3.47
N SER A 24 -15.81 3.56 3.70
CA SER A 24 -16.87 2.93 4.52
C SER A 24 -16.85 3.38 5.99
N ARG A 25 -15.69 3.81 6.53
CA ARG A 25 -15.53 4.31 7.90
C ARG A 25 -15.68 5.83 7.99
N ASP A 26 -15.06 6.54 7.06
CA ASP A 26 -14.86 8.00 7.13
C ASP A 26 -15.83 8.79 6.24
N GLY A 27 -16.59 8.11 5.38
CA GLY A 27 -17.50 8.69 4.38
C GLY A 27 -16.82 8.96 3.03
N PHE A 28 -17.60 8.97 1.96
CA PHE A 28 -17.12 9.11 0.57
C PHE A 28 -16.88 10.56 0.11
N ASN A 29 -16.72 11.53 1.02
CA ASN A 29 -16.57 12.94 0.63
C ASN A 29 -15.10 13.40 0.62
N HIS A 30 -14.75 14.26 -0.35
CA HIS A 30 -13.42 14.85 -0.48
C HIS A 30 -12.96 15.62 0.77
N THR A 31 -13.87 16.28 1.49
CA THR A 31 -13.51 17.07 2.68
C THR A 31 -12.88 16.20 3.77
N THR A 32 -13.46 15.03 4.05
CA THR A 32 -12.88 14.07 4.99
C THR A 32 -11.62 13.42 4.42
N PHE A 33 -11.58 13.12 3.12
CA PHE A 33 -10.37 12.63 2.47
C PHE A 33 -9.20 13.57 2.71
N HIS A 34 -9.32 14.86 2.36
CA HIS A 34 -8.27 15.87 2.55
C HIS A 34 -7.86 16.01 4.01
N ARG A 35 -8.83 16.08 4.93
CA ARG A 35 -8.55 16.12 6.38
C ARG A 35 -7.70 14.92 6.86
N ARG A 36 -7.84 13.75 6.24
CA ARG A 36 -7.14 12.51 6.63
C ARG A 36 -5.82 12.31 5.88
N CYS A 37 -5.76 12.70 4.61
CA CYS A 37 -4.70 12.33 3.67
C CYS A 37 -3.71 13.46 3.36
N ASP A 38 -4.07 14.72 3.58
CA ASP A 38 -3.17 15.85 3.35
C ASP A 38 -2.05 15.87 4.40
N ASN A 39 -0.87 16.33 3.99
CA ASN A 39 0.35 16.41 4.80
C ASN A 39 0.78 15.06 5.40
N LYS A 40 0.47 13.95 4.73
CA LYS A 40 0.86 12.59 5.13
C LYS A 40 1.98 12.00 4.27
N GLY A 41 2.34 12.68 3.18
CA GLY A 41 3.36 12.23 2.25
C GLY A 41 2.92 11.02 1.41
N PRO A 42 3.88 10.17 0.98
CA PRO A 42 3.62 9.08 0.07
C PRO A 42 2.49 8.16 0.53
N SER A 43 1.63 7.78 -0.40
CA SER A 43 0.49 6.91 -0.11
C SER A 43 0.13 5.99 -1.26
N ILE A 44 -0.47 4.84 -0.93
CA ILE A 44 -1.10 3.94 -1.87
C ILE A 44 -2.61 3.95 -1.63
N LEU A 45 -3.36 4.16 -2.71
CA LEU A 45 -4.81 4.08 -2.73
C LEU A 45 -5.23 2.75 -3.35
N VAL A 46 -6.17 2.06 -2.72
CA VAL A 46 -6.77 0.81 -3.20
C VAL A 46 -8.29 0.96 -3.17
N ALA A 47 -8.96 0.77 -4.31
CA ALA A 47 -10.41 0.83 -4.44
C ALA A 47 -10.95 -0.50 -4.97
N LYS A 48 -12.04 -0.97 -4.37
CA LYS A 48 -12.75 -2.17 -4.81
C LYS A 48 -13.90 -1.76 -5.72
N LEU A 49 -13.93 -2.30 -6.93
CA LEU A 49 -15.04 -2.06 -7.84
C LEU A 49 -16.29 -2.81 -7.38
N ALA A 50 -17.46 -2.18 -7.55
CA ALA A 50 -18.72 -2.79 -7.12
C ALA A 50 -19.04 -4.04 -7.94
N LYS A 51 -19.53 -5.09 -7.26
CA LYS A 51 -19.95 -6.36 -7.87
C LYS A 51 -18.85 -7.05 -8.70
N SER A 52 -17.58 -6.80 -8.40
CA SER A 52 -16.47 -7.48 -9.07
C SER A 52 -15.36 -7.87 -8.10
N SER A 53 -14.43 -8.66 -8.62
CA SER A 53 -13.19 -9.08 -7.99
C SER A 53 -12.06 -8.07 -8.16
N ILE A 54 -12.30 -7.00 -8.92
CA ILE A 54 -11.28 -6.07 -9.36
C ILE A 54 -10.97 -5.04 -8.27
N LEU A 55 -9.69 -4.91 -7.96
CA LEU A 55 -9.11 -3.80 -7.23
C LEU A 55 -8.37 -2.89 -8.21
N ILE A 56 -8.67 -1.60 -8.15
CA ILE A 56 -7.93 -0.57 -8.89
C ILE A 56 -7.29 0.40 -7.90
N GLY A 57 -6.26 1.10 -8.33
CA GLY A 57 -5.64 2.08 -7.46
C GLY A 57 -4.42 2.74 -8.05
N GLY A 58 -3.68 3.41 -7.17
CA GLY A 58 -2.46 4.09 -7.55
C GLY A 58 -1.59 4.43 -6.36
N TYR A 59 -0.30 4.62 -6.64
CA TYR A 59 0.68 5.10 -5.68
C TYR A 59 0.98 6.56 -5.96
N ASN A 60 0.71 7.43 -5.00
CA ASN A 60 1.12 8.82 -4.99
C ASN A 60 2.41 8.95 -4.15
N PRO A 61 3.59 9.22 -4.74
CA PRO A 61 4.83 9.45 -4.00
C PRO A 61 4.94 10.85 -3.38
N LEU A 62 3.96 11.72 -3.65
CA LEU A 62 3.91 13.09 -3.16
C LEU A 62 2.87 13.19 -2.04
N ASP A 63 2.51 14.43 -1.69
CA ASP A 63 1.45 14.74 -0.75
C ASP A 63 0.15 15.13 -1.48
N TRP A 64 -1.00 14.80 -0.90
CA TRP A 64 -2.32 15.17 -1.45
C TRP A 64 -2.71 16.63 -1.20
N GLY A 65 -2.13 17.27 -0.19
CA GLY A 65 -2.36 18.66 0.21
C GLY A 65 -1.53 19.68 -0.57
N LEU A 66 -0.84 19.26 -1.64
CA LEU A 66 -0.25 20.18 -2.61
C LEU A 66 -1.36 20.90 -3.40
N TYR A 67 -0.96 21.75 -4.36
CA TYR A 67 -1.90 22.52 -5.17
C TYR A 67 -1.63 22.38 -6.66
N GLY A 68 -2.67 22.10 -7.43
CA GLY A 68 -2.60 21.97 -8.89
C GLY A 68 -2.01 20.64 -9.34
N PHE A 69 -1.52 20.61 -10.57
CA PHE A 69 -0.92 19.41 -11.15
C PHE A 69 0.52 19.21 -10.67
N GLN A 70 0.84 17.99 -10.27
CA GLN A 70 2.14 17.61 -9.75
C GLN A 70 2.79 16.57 -10.65
N GLN A 71 4.06 16.77 -10.95
CA GLN A 71 4.86 15.84 -11.73
C GLN A 71 5.43 14.74 -10.83
N SER A 72 5.48 13.51 -11.34
CA SER A 72 6.13 12.41 -10.65
C SER A 72 6.66 11.38 -11.64
N ARG A 73 7.86 10.86 -11.39
CA ARG A 73 8.47 9.76 -12.17
C ARG A 73 8.15 8.38 -11.61
N THR A 74 7.71 8.33 -10.36
CA THR A 74 7.55 7.07 -9.59
C THR A 74 6.09 6.77 -9.25
N SER A 75 5.18 7.69 -9.56
CA SER A 75 3.74 7.44 -9.50
C SER A 75 3.35 6.36 -10.50
N PHE A 76 2.39 5.53 -10.11
CA PHE A 76 1.84 4.48 -10.97
C PHE A 76 0.39 4.20 -10.60
N LEU A 77 -0.38 3.74 -11.60
CA LEU A 77 -1.69 3.14 -11.43
C LEU A 77 -1.57 1.63 -11.48
N PHE A 78 -2.52 0.92 -10.87
CA PHE A 78 -2.59 -0.53 -10.97
C PHE A 78 -4.03 -1.03 -11.05
N MET A 79 -4.16 -2.23 -11.62
CA MET A 79 -5.37 -3.03 -11.61
C MET A 79 -5.02 -4.47 -11.26
N LEU A 80 -5.75 -5.06 -10.31
CA LEU A 80 -5.59 -6.42 -9.84
C LEU A 80 -6.96 -7.11 -9.84
N ASP A 81 -7.01 -8.36 -10.28
CA ASP A 81 -8.16 -9.23 -10.10
C ASP A 81 -7.89 -10.17 -8.93
N LYS A 82 -8.65 -10.05 -7.83
CA LYS A 82 -8.43 -10.89 -6.63
C LYS A 82 -8.62 -12.38 -6.90
N ASP A 83 -9.31 -12.73 -7.98
CA ASP A 83 -9.60 -14.12 -8.35
C ASP A 83 -8.55 -14.70 -9.31
N LYS A 84 -7.50 -13.92 -9.64
CA LYS A 84 -6.36 -14.33 -10.47
C LYS A 84 -5.03 -14.24 -9.70
N ASP A 85 -4.01 -14.86 -10.26
CA ASP A 85 -2.64 -14.78 -9.74
C ASP A 85 -2.10 -13.33 -9.81
N LEU A 86 -1.22 -12.95 -8.87
CA LEU A 86 -0.60 -11.62 -8.85
C LEU A 86 0.16 -11.28 -10.13
N ASP A 87 0.63 -12.29 -10.88
CA ASP A 87 1.30 -12.12 -12.16
C ASP A 87 0.36 -11.55 -13.25
N SER A 88 -0.96 -11.58 -13.03
CA SER A 88 -1.94 -10.93 -13.91
C SER A 88 -2.21 -9.47 -13.54
N ALA A 89 -1.54 -8.91 -12.53
CA ALA A 89 -1.70 -7.51 -12.17
C ALA A 89 -1.12 -6.60 -13.26
N THR A 90 -1.88 -5.57 -13.61
CA THR A 90 -1.45 -4.56 -14.58
C THR A 90 -0.96 -3.33 -13.84
N ILE A 91 0.19 -2.78 -14.25
CA ILE A 91 0.75 -1.54 -13.70
C ILE A 91 0.92 -0.54 -14.84
N SER A 92 0.37 0.67 -14.67
CA SER A 92 0.60 1.80 -15.57
C SER A 92 1.55 2.81 -14.94
N ARG A 93 2.62 3.17 -15.65
CA ARG A 93 3.56 4.21 -15.22
C ARG A 93 3.33 5.48 -16.03
N VAL A 94 3.71 6.62 -15.48
CA VAL A 94 3.62 7.91 -16.16
C VAL A 94 4.26 7.87 -17.56
N ILE A 95 3.64 8.51 -18.55
CA ILE A 95 4.08 8.44 -19.96
C ILE A 95 5.47 9.06 -20.18
N ASN A 96 5.84 10.07 -19.40
CA ASN A 96 7.16 10.70 -19.42
C ASN A 96 7.41 11.47 -18.11
N PRO A 97 8.66 11.85 -17.81
CA PRO A 97 9.03 12.52 -16.56
C PRO A 97 8.37 13.89 -16.29
N GLY A 98 7.87 14.56 -17.33
CA GLY A 98 7.19 15.85 -17.21
C GLY A 98 5.66 15.73 -17.13
N ALA A 99 5.12 14.51 -17.16
CA ALA A 99 3.68 14.29 -17.09
C ALA A 99 3.12 14.69 -15.72
N GLU A 100 1.93 15.29 -15.75
CA GLU A 100 1.16 15.73 -14.59
C GLU A 100 0.53 14.52 -13.90
N ALA A 101 1.30 13.84 -13.06
CA ALA A 101 0.97 12.56 -12.46
C ALA A 101 -0.15 12.59 -11.42
N ILE A 102 -0.31 13.69 -10.68
CA ILE A 102 -1.28 13.84 -9.59
C ILE A 102 -1.99 15.19 -9.71
N CYS A 103 -3.30 15.23 -9.54
CA CYS A 103 -4.07 16.46 -9.43
C CYS A 103 -4.41 16.69 -7.95
N CYS A 104 -3.84 17.73 -7.36
CA CYS A 104 -4.10 18.11 -5.97
C CYS A 104 -5.05 19.32 -5.95
N ASP A 105 -6.31 19.05 -5.64
CA ASP A 105 -7.40 20.04 -5.65
C ASP A 105 -8.31 19.74 -4.46
N ALA A 106 -8.38 20.68 -3.51
CA ALA A 106 -9.12 20.52 -2.26
C ALA A 106 -10.64 20.30 -2.44
N THR A 107 -11.16 20.53 -3.66
CA THR A 107 -12.57 20.32 -4.01
C THR A 107 -12.84 18.94 -4.63
N LYS A 108 -11.80 18.13 -4.87
CA LYS A 108 -11.88 16.83 -5.53
C LYS A 108 -11.45 15.71 -4.60
N GLY A 109 -11.90 14.50 -4.91
CA GLY A 109 -11.33 13.29 -4.30
C GLY A 109 -9.91 13.00 -4.83
N PRO A 110 -9.34 11.85 -4.46
CA PRO A 110 -8.04 11.44 -4.97
C PRO A 110 -8.08 11.35 -6.50
N THR A 111 -7.16 12.08 -7.14
CA THR A 111 -7.10 12.20 -8.60
C THR A 111 -5.67 12.00 -9.08
N PHE A 112 -5.47 11.00 -9.94
CA PHE A 112 -4.23 10.74 -10.65
C PHE A 112 -4.36 11.25 -12.08
N GLY A 113 -3.30 11.91 -12.54
CA GLY A 113 -3.18 12.41 -13.90
C GLY A 113 -3.92 13.72 -14.15
N SER A 114 -3.49 14.48 -15.15
CA SER A 114 -4.28 15.62 -15.66
C SER A 114 -5.41 15.23 -16.60
N GLY A 115 -5.53 13.93 -16.87
CA GLY A 115 -6.56 13.32 -17.69
C GLY A 115 -7.96 13.32 -17.07
N PRO A 116 -8.15 13.57 -15.77
CA PRO A 116 -8.21 12.56 -14.69
C PRO A 116 -8.09 11.10 -15.17
N ASP A 117 -6.86 10.60 -15.23
CA ASP A 117 -6.54 9.23 -15.62
C ASP A 117 -7.11 8.18 -14.64
N PHE A 118 -7.21 8.54 -13.36
CA PHE A 118 -7.99 7.80 -12.37
C PHE A 118 -8.45 8.78 -11.28
N ALA A 119 -9.76 8.95 -11.12
CA ALA A 119 -10.35 9.78 -10.07
C ALA A 119 -11.45 9.03 -9.34
N ILE A 120 -11.57 9.25 -8.02
CA ILE A 120 -12.74 8.83 -7.23
C ILE A 120 -13.59 10.05 -6.88
N ASN A 121 -14.88 9.95 -7.16
CA ASN A 121 -15.86 11.01 -6.95
C ASN A 121 -16.67 10.79 -5.65
N ASN A 122 -17.33 11.86 -5.19
CA ASN A 122 -18.10 11.84 -3.94
C ASN A 122 -19.32 10.90 -3.97
N ASP A 123 -19.84 10.61 -5.16
CA ASP A 123 -21.02 9.77 -5.40
C ASP A 123 -20.68 8.28 -5.53
N LYS A 124 -19.49 7.87 -5.05
CA LYS A 124 -18.96 6.50 -5.15
C LYS A 124 -18.78 6.02 -6.59
N THR A 125 -18.55 6.95 -7.52
CA THR A 125 -18.10 6.61 -8.86
C THR A 125 -16.60 6.80 -8.99
N TRP A 126 -16.02 6.15 -9.99
CA TRP A 126 -14.67 6.44 -10.46
C TRP A 126 -14.71 6.81 -11.95
N THR A 127 -13.68 7.49 -12.42
CA THR A 127 -13.55 7.89 -13.83
C THR A 127 -12.10 7.73 -14.28
N SER A 128 -11.93 7.44 -15.58
CA SER A 128 -10.66 7.36 -16.27
C SER A 128 -10.77 8.02 -17.63
N VAL A 129 -9.98 9.08 -17.83
CA VAL A 129 -9.74 9.71 -19.12
C VAL A 129 -8.22 9.79 -19.26
N PRO A 130 -7.58 8.85 -19.97
CA PRO A 130 -6.13 8.73 -20.02
C PRO A 130 -5.45 9.93 -20.69
N LYS A 131 -4.38 10.43 -20.07
CA LYS A 131 -3.53 11.52 -20.57
C LYS A 131 -2.10 11.47 -20.03
N SER A 132 -1.95 11.22 -18.73
CA SER A 132 -0.66 11.18 -18.01
C SER A 132 -0.12 9.76 -17.83
N TYR A 133 -1.00 8.76 -17.92
CA TYR A 133 -0.71 7.34 -17.85
C TYR A 133 -1.29 6.64 -19.07
N PRO A 134 -0.65 5.58 -19.60
CA PRO A 134 -1.32 4.64 -20.50
C PRO A 134 -2.58 4.06 -19.83
N SER A 135 -3.64 3.86 -20.61
CA SER A 135 -4.87 3.24 -20.08
C SER A 135 -4.60 1.80 -19.65
N ILE A 136 -5.14 1.41 -18.50
CA ILE A 136 -5.13 0.03 -18.00
C ILE A 136 -6.50 -0.45 -17.55
N PHE A 137 -7.52 0.40 -17.65
CA PHE A 137 -8.89 0.06 -17.27
C PHE A 137 -9.68 -0.29 -18.52
N ASP A 138 -10.50 -1.34 -18.41
CA ASP A 138 -11.36 -1.78 -19.50
C ASP A 138 -12.53 -0.81 -19.75
N ASP A 139 -12.97 -0.12 -18.69
CA ASP A 139 -14.01 0.90 -18.71
C ASP A 139 -13.45 2.31 -18.47
N VAL A 140 -14.23 3.34 -18.82
CA VAL A 140 -13.89 4.75 -18.55
C VAL A 140 -14.52 5.29 -17.26
N ASN A 141 -15.45 4.55 -16.66
CA ASN A 141 -16.06 4.87 -15.37
C ASN A 141 -16.72 3.62 -14.75
N GLY A 142 -17.15 3.74 -13.50
CA GLY A 142 -17.94 2.73 -12.83
C GLY A 142 -18.24 3.11 -11.38
N THR A 143 -18.72 2.15 -10.60
CA THR A 143 -19.01 2.36 -9.17
C THR A 143 -18.02 1.61 -8.30
N ILE A 144 -17.73 2.18 -7.13
CA ILE A 144 -16.84 1.60 -6.13
C ILE A 144 -17.63 1.14 -4.90
N GLU A 145 -17.25 -0.02 -4.36
CA GLU A 145 -17.80 -0.54 -3.11
C GLU A 145 -17.18 0.15 -1.90
N ASP A 146 -15.85 0.28 -1.91
CA ASP A 146 -15.05 0.97 -0.89
C ASP A 146 -13.70 1.39 -1.46
N TYR A 147 -13.02 2.33 -0.80
CA TYR A 147 -11.61 2.59 -1.05
C TYR A 147 -10.86 2.94 0.23
N GLU A 148 -9.58 2.56 0.25
CA GLU A 148 -8.66 2.79 1.35
C GLU A 148 -7.43 3.53 0.86
N VAL A 149 -6.87 4.36 1.74
CA VAL A 149 -5.59 5.03 1.51
C VAL A 149 -4.66 4.71 2.65
N PHE A 150 -3.49 4.18 2.30
CA PHE A 150 -2.43 3.83 3.23
C PHE A 150 -1.24 4.75 3.00
N THR A 151 -0.78 5.40 4.05
CA THR A 151 0.51 6.10 4.04
C THR A 151 1.65 5.09 3.99
N VAL A 152 2.68 5.39 3.20
CA VAL A 152 3.84 4.54 2.98
C VAL A 152 5.02 5.12 3.76
N CYS A 153 5.40 4.45 4.84
CA CYS A 153 6.49 4.87 5.73
C CYS A 153 7.69 3.94 5.56
N LYS A 154 8.90 4.47 5.41
CA LYS A 154 10.12 3.64 5.47
C LYS A 154 10.34 3.17 6.91
N LYS A 155 10.55 1.86 7.10
CA LYS A 155 11.01 1.30 8.37
C LYS A 155 12.38 1.90 8.69
N THR A 156 12.50 2.46 9.89
CA THR A 156 13.80 2.90 10.41
C THR A 156 14.49 1.73 11.10
N ASP A 157 15.82 1.68 11.08
CA ASP A 157 16.63 0.53 11.55
C ASP A 157 16.34 0.09 13.00
N ARG A 158 15.70 0.96 13.81
CA ARG A 158 15.33 0.67 15.20
C ARG A 158 14.30 -0.46 15.37
N HIS A 159 13.52 -0.79 14.35
CA HIS A 159 12.58 -1.92 14.42
C HIS A 159 13.23 -3.27 14.09
N PHE A 160 14.35 -3.29 13.35
CA PHE A 160 15.06 -4.54 13.02
C PHE A 160 15.78 -5.13 14.23
N HIS A 161 16.22 -4.29 15.18
CA HIS A 161 16.91 -4.75 16.40
C HIS A 161 15.96 -5.20 17.52
N ARG A 162 14.70 -4.76 17.52
CA ARG A 162 13.77 -5.08 18.61
C ARG A 162 13.22 -6.51 18.52
N GLU A 163 13.08 -7.08 17.32
CA GLU A 163 12.64 -8.47 17.16
C GLU A 163 13.75 -9.52 17.36
N ASN A 164 15.03 -9.12 17.28
CA ASN A 164 16.17 -10.03 17.51
C ASN A 164 16.72 -10.00 18.95
N SER A 165 16.21 -9.13 19.84
CA SER A 165 16.69 -9.03 21.24
C SER A 165 15.84 -9.86 22.23
N SER A 166 14.67 -10.36 21.82
CA SER A 166 13.74 -11.08 22.70
C SER A 166 14.02 -12.58 22.88
N THR A 167 15.08 -13.14 22.27
CA THR A 167 15.39 -14.58 22.32
C THR A 167 16.60 -14.97 23.19
N LEU A 168 17.24 -14.06 23.90
CA LEU A 168 18.26 -14.42 24.90
C LEU A 168 17.60 -14.72 26.26
N ARG A 169 17.08 -15.94 26.43
CA ARG A 169 16.85 -16.50 27.77
C ARG A 169 18.19 -16.84 28.40
N SER A 170 18.48 -16.21 29.53
CA SER A 170 19.62 -16.53 30.40
C SER A 170 19.57 -17.98 30.88
N PRO A 171 20.69 -18.71 31.00
CA PRO A 171 20.69 -20.06 31.57
C PRO A 171 20.39 -20.00 33.07
N THR A 172 19.39 -20.76 33.51
CA THR A 172 19.13 -21.08 34.92
C THR A 172 20.23 -21.99 35.46
N ALA A 173 20.85 -21.61 36.57
CA ALA A 173 21.83 -22.43 37.28
C ALA A 173 21.15 -23.62 37.98
N GLU A 174 21.54 -24.84 37.61
CA GLU A 174 21.16 -26.05 38.35
C GLU A 174 22.14 -26.32 39.50
N THR A 175 21.60 -26.63 40.67
CA THR A 175 22.34 -27.01 41.88
C THR A 175 22.54 -28.53 41.89
N PRO A 176 23.73 -29.08 42.18
CA PRO A 176 23.94 -30.52 42.16
C PRO A 176 23.53 -31.16 43.49
N THR A 177 22.60 -32.12 43.43
CA THR A 177 22.32 -33.08 44.51
C THR A 177 23.16 -34.33 44.29
N ASN A 178 24.12 -34.59 45.20
CA ASN A 178 24.99 -35.78 45.12
C ASN A 178 24.40 -36.90 46.00
N GLY A 179 23.79 -37.88 45.34
CA GLY A 179 23.29 -39.12 45.95
C GLY A 179 24.34 -40.22 45.96
N LYS A 180 24.56 -40.79 47.15
CA LYS A 180 25.48 -41.90 47.45
C LYS A 180 25.23 -43.14 46.58
N GLY A 181 26.31 -43.73 46.08
CA GLY A 181 26.32 -45.08 45.51
C GLY A 181 27.57 -45.84 45.95
N THR A 182 27.42 -46.66 46.99
CA THR A 182 28.40 -47.67 47.41
C THR A 182 28.48 -48.82 46.39
N LYS A 183 29.69 -49.18 45.96
CA LYS A 183 30.01 -50.52 45.47
C LYS A 183 31.31 -51.03 46.12
N LYS A 184 31.26 -52.31 46.44
CA LYS A 184 32.17 -53.13 47.25
C LYS A 184 32.88 -54.12 46.30
N LEU A 185 33.91 -54.79 46.84
CA LEU A 185 34.73 -55.91 46.31
C LEU A 185 35.88 -55.44 45.41
N THR A 186 37.12 -55.92 45.57
CA THR A 186 37.67 -57.13 46.21
C THR A 186 39.12 -56.88 46.56
#